data_AF-A0A3C0JGG4-F1
#
_entry.id   AF-A0A3C0JGG4-F1
#
_cell.length_a   1.000
_cell.length_b   1.000
_cell.length_c   1.000
_cell.angle_alpha   90.00
_cell.angle_beta   90.00
_cell.angle_gamma   90.00
#
_symmetry.space_group_name_H-M   'P 1'
#
loop_
_entity.id
_entity.type
_entity.pdbx_description
1 polymer ?
#
loop_
_entity_poly.entity_id
_entity_poly.type
_entity_poly.pdbx_seq_one_letter_code
_entity_poly.pdbx_strand_id
1 'polypeptide(L)'
;MKRSLMVWAQYILPQRLMSIVVYHATRSTWPAFKNILIKWFHKHYQINLDEAEEQNLSNYESFNAFFTRRLKSSCRPIVGDETAVISPVDGYLTQFGVAKNGTLIQAKGINY
;
A
#
# COMPACT_ATOMS: atom_id res chain seq x y z
N MET A 1 -21.33 8.17 19.25
CA MET A 1 -20.20 9.13 19.36
C MET A 1 -18.93 8.41 19.85
N LYS A 2 -18.38 7.47 19.07
CA LYS A 2 -17.09 6.81 19.36
C LYS A 2 -16.02 7.40 18.43
N ARG A 3 -15.73 8.71 18.52
CA ARG A 3 -14.48 9.23 17.96
C ARG A 3 -13.38 8.67 18.86
N SER A 4 -12.81 7.54 18.43
CA SER A 4 -12.00 6.67 19.28
C SER A 4 -10.68 7.34 19.66
N LEU A 5 -10.13 6.94 20.80
CA LEU A 5 -8.79 7.30 21.30
C LEU A 5 -7.71 7.27 20.19
N MET A 6 -7.86 6.37 19.22
CA MET A 6 -6.97 6.20 18.08
C MET A 6 -6.89 7.43 17.17
N VAL A 7 -8.01 8.14 16.95
CA VAL A 7 -8.03 9.36 16.13
C VAL A 7 -7.27 10.47 16.83
N TRP A 8 -7.45 10.61 18.14
CA TRP A 8 -6.69 11.57 18.95
C TRP A 8 -5.20 11.27 18.97
N ALA A 9 -4.83 9.99 19.09
CA ALA A 9 -3.43 9.56 18.97
C ALA A 9 -2.82 9.98 17.62
N GLN A 10 -3.55 9.85 16.51
CA GLN A 10 -3.09 10.26 15.18
C GLN A 10 -2.85 11.77 15.06
N TYR A 11 -3.66 12.59 15.74
CA TYR A 11 -3.47 14.05 15.77
C TYR A 11 -2.25 14.49 16.58
N ILE A 12 -1.89 13.74 17.62
CA ILE A 12 -0.75 14.05 18.50
C ILE A 12 0.58 13.55 17.90
N LEU A 13 0.54 12.43 17.17
CA LEU A 13 1.74 11.81 16.63
C LEU A 13 2.46 12.75 15.62
N PRO A 14 3.78 12.98 15.74
CA PRO A 14 4.53 13.81 14.79
C PRO A 14 4.70 13.09 13.45
N GLN A 15 3.69 13.19 12.58
CA GLN A 15 3.58 12.40 11.35
C GLN A 15 4.81 12.56 10.43
N ARG A 16 5.37 13.76 10.32
CA ARG A 16 6.59 14.00 9.51
C ARG A 16 7.80 13.25 10.04
N LEU A 17 8.03 13.27 11.35
CA LEU A 17 9.14 12.56 11.97
C LEU A 17 8.99 11.05 11.77
N MET A 18 7.77 10.54 11.96
CA MET A 18 7.46 9.13 11.71
C MET A 18 7.74 8.73 10.27
N SER A 19 7.33 9.55 9.29
CA SER A 19 7.61 9.29 7.87
C SER A 19 9.11 9.25 7.58
N ILE A 20 9.92 10.12 8.20
CA ILE A 20 11.38 10.12 8.03
C ILE A 20 11.99 8.84 8.62
N VAL A 21 11.56 8.44 9.82
CA VAL A 21 12.03 7.20 10.45
C VAL A 21 11.68 5.99 9.59
N VAL A 22 10.43 5.91 9.10
CA VAL A 22 9.99 4.83 8.21
C VAL A 22 10.76 4.86 6.88
N TYR A 23 11.01 6.04 6.31
CA TYR A 23 11.78 6.19 5.08
C TYR A 23 13.17 5.54 5.20
N HIS A 24 13.90 5.82 6.29
CA HIS A 24 15.22 5.24 6.54
C HIS A 24 15.14 3.75 6.89
N ALA A 25 14.19 3.35 7.73
CA ALA A 25 14.03 1.94 8.13
C ALA A 25 13.73 1.06 6.91
N THR A 26 12.81 1.48 6.04
CA THR A 26 12.41 0.71 4.86
C THR A 26 13.51 0.58 3.81
N ARG A 27 14.48 1.51 3.78
CA ARG A 27 15.63 1.51 2.87
C ARG A 27 16.91 0.93 3.48
N SER A 28 16.86 0.45 4.72
CA SER A 28 18.00 -0.23 5.33
C SER A 28 18.31 -1.52 4.58
N THR A 29 19.59 -1.73 4.26
CA THR A 29 20.10 -2.92 3.57
C THR A 29 20.71 -3.94 4.54
N TRP A 30 20.71 -3.65 5.86
CA TRP A 30 21.28 -4.54 6.86
C TRP A 30 20.50 -5.88 6.89
N PRO A 31 21.13 -7.03 6.54
CA PRO A 31 20.40 -8.26 6.27
C PRO A 31 19.55 -8.77 7.43
N ALA A 32 20.05 -8.71 8.67
CA ALA A 32 19.30 -9.16 9.83
C ALA A 32 18.01 -8.34 10.03
N PHE A 33 18.13 -7.02 10.00
CA PHE A 33 16.99 -6.12 10.20
C PHE A 33 15.98 -6.19 9.06
N LYS A 34 16.42 -6.07 7.80
CA LYS A 34 15.50 -6.10 6.65
C LYS A 34 14.74 -7.42 6.58
N ASN A 35 15.42 -8.55 6.83
CA ASN A 35 14.80 -9.87 6.69
C ASN A 35 13.77 -10.10 7.80
N ILE A 36 14.02 -9.62 9.02
CA ILE A 36 13.03 -9.66 10.10
C ILE A 36 11.80 -8.82 9.73
N LEU A 37 12.01 -7.58 9.27
CA LEU A 37 10.93 -6.67 8.91
C LEU A 37 10.07 -7.22 7.76
N ILE A 38 10.71 -7.71 6.68
CA ILE A 38 10.02 -8.30 5.52
C ILE A 38 9.23 -9.55 5.94
N LYS A 39 9.84 -10.47 6.69
CA LYS A 39 9.15 -11.71 7.13
C LYS A 39 7.96 -11.40 8.03
N TRP A 40 8.12 -10.46 8.95
CA TRP A 40 7.03 -10.02 9.82
C TRP A 40 5.88 -9.44 8.99
N PHE A 41 6.18 -8.54 8.05
CA PHE A 41 5.16 -7.89 7.22
C PHE A 41 4.44 -8.88 6.30
N HIS A 42 5.18 -9.77 5.63
CA HIS A 42 4.62 -10.85 4.82
C HIS A 42 3.65 -11.71 5.64
N LYS A 43 4.04 -12.12 6.86
CA LYS A 43 3.18 -12.94 7.73
C LYS A 43 1.96 -12.18 8.23
N HIS A 44 2.13 -10.92 8.61
CA HIS A 44 1.06 -10.09 9.19
C HIS A 44 -0.03 -9.76 8.16
N TYR A 45 0.38 -9.39 6.94
CA TYR A 45 -0.54 -9.02 5.86
C TYR A 45 -0.90 -10.18 4.91
N GLN A 46 -0.42 -11.39 5.19
CA GLN A 46 -0.70 -12.60 4.39
C GLN A 46 -0.46 -12.39 2.89
N ILE A 47 0.71 -11.84 2.57
CA ILE A 47 1.04 -11.44 1.19
C ILE A 47 1.18 -12.67 0.32
N ASN A 48 0.45 -12.71 -0.80
CA ASN A 48 0.60 -13.74 -1.81
C ASN A 48 1.94 -13.58 -2.58
N LEU A 49 2.87 -14.50 -2.36
CA LEU A 49 4.15 -14.55 -3.08
C LEU A 49 4.08 -15.32 -4.40
N ASP A 50 3.00 -16.06 -4.65
CA ASP A 50 2.84 -16.81 -5.90
C ASP A 50 2.73 -15.88 -7.11
N GLU A 51 2.26 -14.65 -6.90
CA GLU A 51 2.18 -13.61 -7.91
C GLU A 51 3.47 -12.79 -8.05
N ALA A 52 4.38 -12.85 -7.07
CA ALA A 52 5.63 -12.10 -7.11
C ALA A 52 6.63 -12.73 -8.09
N GLU A 53 7.41 -11.90 -8.78
CA GLU A 53 8.50 -12.37 -9.65
C GLU A 53 9.63 -13.01 -8.84
N GLU A 54 9.98 -12.42 -7.69
CA GLU A 54 10.90 -12.99 -6.71
C GLU A 54 10.12 -13.50 -5.49
N GLN A 55 10.19 -14.81 -5.23
CA GLN A 55 9.44 -15.46 -4.15
C GLN A 55 10.25 -15.59 -2.86
N ASN A 56 11.59 -15.54 -2.93
CA ASN A 56 12.44 -15.62 -1.76
C ASN A 56 12.57 -14.25 -1.10
N LEU A 57 11.96 -14.11 0.07
CA LEU A 57 11.98 -12.89 0.87
C LEU A 57 13.39 -12.37 1.20
N SER A 58 14.39 -13.26 1.29
CA SER A 58 15.76 -12.87 1.65
C SER A 58 16.50 -12.18 0.49
N ASN A 59 16.05 -12.38 -0.75
CA ASN A 59 16.68 -11.86 -1.97
C ASN A 59 16.42 -10.36 -2.18
N TYR A 60 15.39 -9.80 -1.55
CA TYR A 60 15.11 -8.36 -1.63
C TYR A 60 16.15 -7.55 -0.85
N GLU A 61 16.80 -6.57 -1.49
CA GLU A 61 17.87 -5.76 -0.90
C GLU A 61 17.42 -4.94 0.32
N SER A 62 16.15 -4.54 0.36
CA SER A 62 15.55 -3.77 1.46
C SER A 62 14.06 -4.06 1.57
N PHE A 63 13.42 -3.61 2.65
CA PHE A 63 11.96 -3.71 2.78
C PHE A 63 11.25 -2.92 1.67
N ASN A 64 11.76 -1.75 1.29
CA ASN A 64 11.17 -0.94 0.23
C ASN A 64 11.18 -1.69 -1.12
N ALA A 65 12.25 -2.43 -1.43
CA ALA A 65 12.32 -3.28 -2.62
C ALA A 65 11.26 -4.39 -2.61
N PHE A 66 11.00 -4.98 -1.44
CA PHE A 66 9.91 -5.95 -1.26
C PHE A 66 8.51 -5.30 -1.35
N PHE A 67 8.34 -4.11 -0.79
CA PHE A 67 7.07 -3.38 -0.82
C PHE A 67 6.66 -3.01 -2.24
N THR A 68 7.62 -2.65 -3.10
CA THR A 68 7.43 -2.38 -4.53
C THR A 68 7.81 -3.58 -5.41
N ARG A 69 7.69 -4.80 -4.89
CA ARG A 69 8.06 -6.02 -5.64
C ARG A 69 7.34 -6.08 -6.99
N ARG A 70 8.04 -6.61 -7.99
CA ARG A 70 7.44 -6.90 -9.30
C ARG A 70 6.52 -8.11 -9.19
N LEU A 71 5.40 -8.05 -9.91
CA LEU A 71 4.53 -9.20 -10.13
C LEU A 71 4.92 -9.90 -11.42
N LYS A 72 4.60 -11.19 -11.53
CA LYS A 72 4.74 -11.95 -12.77
C LYS A 72 3.86 -11.32 -13.85
N SER A 73 4.38 -11.23 -15.08
CA SER A 73 3.68 -10.62 -16.22
C SER A 73 2.33 -11.27 -16.52
N SER A 74 2.17 -12.55 -16.20
CA SER A 74 0.93 -13.31 -16.40
C SER A 74 -0.18 -13.01 -15.38
N CYS A 75 0.12 -12.32 -14.27
CA CYS A 75 -0.83 -12.15 -13.15
C CYS A 75 -1.90 -11.07 -13.39
N ARG A 76 -1.67 -10.14 -14.32
CA ARG A 76 -2.57 -9.01 -14.62
C ARG A 76 -2.72 -8.82 -16.13
N PRO A 77 -3.34 -9.75 -16.85
CA PRO A 77 -3.60 -9.56 -18.27
C PRO A 77 -4.52 -8.36 -18.47
N ILE A 78 -4.14 -7.45 -19.36
CA ILE A 78 -4.98 -6.32 -19.77
C ILE A 78 -5.96 -6.86 -20.82
N VAL A 79 -7.26 -6.74 -20.53
CA VAL A 79 -8.34 -7.18 -21.42
C VAL A 79 -9.19 -5.97 -21.78
N GLY A 80 -9.42 -5.76 -23.07
CA GLY A 80 -10.21 -4.64 -23.58
C GLY A 80 -9.72 -4.16 -24.94
N ASP A 81 -10.46 -3.22 -25.52
CA ASP A 81 -10.02 -2.45 -26.69
C ASP A 81 -9.43 -1.10 -26.23
N GLU A 82 -9.12 -0.22 -27.19
CA GLU A 82 -8.55 1.11 -26.90
C GLU A 82 -9.49 2.04 -26.11
N THR A 83 -10.78 1.69 -25.98
CA THR A 83 -11.78 2.48 -25.24
C THR A 83 -12.07 1.92 -23.85
N ALA A 84 -11.54 0.74 -23.51
CA ALA A 84 -11.76 0.11 -22.23
C ALA A 84 -11.06 0.86 -21.09
N VAL A 85 -11.81 1.14 -20.03
CA VAL A 85 -11.25 1.65 -18.76
C VAL A 85 -10.87 0.47 -17.88
N ILE A 86 -9.60 0.37 -17.51
CA ILE A 86 -9.07 -0.68 -16.62
C ILE A 86 -8.81 -0.15 -15.21
N SER A 87 -8.74 -1.05 -14.23
CA SER A 87 -8.28 -0.68 -12.89
C SER A 87 -6.80 -0.27 -12.93
N PRO A 88 -6.41 0.87 -12.33
CA PRO A 88 -5.02 1.29 -12.30
C PRO A 88 -4.19 0.58 -11.23
N VAL A 89 -4.83 -0.10 -10.28
CA VAL A 89 -4.18 -0.68 -9.11
C VAL A 89 -4.94 -1.89 -8.56
N ASP A 90 -4.24 -2.73 -7.82
CA ASP A 90 -4.84 -3.76 -6.97
C ASP A 90 -5.34 -3.14 -5.67
N GLY A 91 -6.65 -3.22 -5.42
CA GLY A 91 -7.23 -2.65 -4.20
C GLY A 91 -8.75 -2.72 -4.18
N TYR A 92 -9.32 -1.91 -3.30
CA TYR A 92 -10.77 -1.81 -3.13
C TYR A 92 -11.27 -0.43 -3.54
N LEU A 93 -12.36 -0.40 -4.29
CA LEU A 93 -13.05 0.82 -4.64
C LEU A 93 -13.80 1.33 -3.40
N THR A 94 -13.37 2.45 -2.85
CA THR A 94 -14.00 3.02 -1.65
C THR A 94 -15.25 3.81 -1.98
N GLN A 95 -15.20 4.68 -3.00
CA GLN A 95 -16.29 5.51 -3.49
C GLN A 95 -16.18 5.67 -5.01
N PHE A 96 -17.31 5.82 -5.69
CA PHE A 96 -17.38 6.18 -7.11
C PHE A 96 -18.64 7.00 -7.37
N GLY A 97 -18.62 7.81 -8.42
CA GLY A 97 -19.77 8.62 -8.78
C GLY A 97 -19.41 9.75 -9.75
N VAL A 98 -20.38 10.62 -9.98
CA VAL A 98 -20.24 11.78 -10.85
C VAL A 98 -19.89 13.00 -10.01
N ALA A 99 -18.82 13.69 -10.36
CA ALA A 99 -18.49 15.00 -9.78
C ALA A 99 -19.61 16.00 -10.10
N LYS A 100 -20.12 16.72 -9.10
CA LYS A 100 -21.19 17.71 -9.28
C LYS A 100 -20.75 19.05 -8.70
N ASN A 101 -20.89 20.13 -9.47
CA ASN A 101 -20.57 21.50 -9.03
C ASN A 101 -19.15 21.62 -8.42
N GLY A 102 -18.17 20.91 -8.99
CA GLY A 102 -16.80 20.89 -8.49
C GLY A 102 -16.58 20.10 -7.19
N THR A 103 -17.61 19.42 -6.68
CA THR A 103 -17.52 18.62 -5.45
C THR A 103 -17.43 17.13 -5.73
N LEU A 104 -16.63 16.44 -4.93
CA LEU A 104 -16.43 15.00 -4.96
C LEU A 104 -16.80 14.37 -3.62
N ILE A 105 -17.36 13.16 -3.67
CA ILE A 105 -17.70 12.40 -2.47
C ILE A 105 -16.42 11.79 -1.89
N GLN A 106 -16.06 12.18 -0.67
CA GLN A 106 -14.90 11.62 0.04
C GLN A 106 -15.31 10.39 0.85
N ALA A 107 -16.40 10.52 1.58
CA ALA A 107 -17.02 9.49 2.41
C ALA A 107 -18.50 9.85 2.62
N LYS A 108 -19.31 8.93 3.15
CA LYS A 108 -20.74 9.18 3.38
C LYS A 108 -20.94 10.45 4.24
N GLY A 109 -21.47 11.51 3.63
CA GLY A 109 -21.73 12.80 4.28
C GLY A 109 -20.55 13.77 4.33
N ILE A 110 -19.43 13.48 3.64
CA ILE A 110 -18.25 14.34 3.55
C ILE A 110 -17.91 14.54 2.07
N ASN A 111 -17.96 15.79 1.62
CA ASN A 111 -17.58 16.21 0.27
C ASN A 111 -16.32 17.09 0.32
N TYR A 112 -15.55 17.15 -0.77
CA TYR A 112 -14.42 18.07 -0.95
C TYR A 112 -14.48 18.80 -2.29
#